data_AF-A0A9X2DW75-F1
#
_entry.id   AF-A0A9X2DW75-F1
#
_cell.length_a   1.000
_cell.length_b   1.000
_cell.length_c   1.000
_cell.angle_alpha   90.00
_cell.angle_beta   90.00
_cell.angle_gamma   90.00
#
_symmetry.space_group_name_H-M   'P 1'
#
loop_
_entity.id
_entity.type
_entity.pdbx_description
1 polymer ?
#
loop_
_entity_poly.entity_id
_entity_poly.type
_entity_poly.pdbx_seq_one_letter_code
_entity_poly.pdbx_strand_id
1 'polypeptide(L)'
;MTNKVGTCNICGAVQKLTNEDVVPIWLRKEFANRNVLPGDQPPKTLLPICYDCNHGLANALEGPVSRIVKNMMKPESSFSISLHEQELLAKWILKTDALRQIWRIRIGKRPVDDQVKPYAKLAEDLIAGGTLPEGCSAQIVRRDDRMIAGRTNGLVALLHPSADGYLHSVSRYPSFATVSCIGLDRTSFDAHVQGSQHDSRVLIIWPLRKDSLAWPPKAGIAEETLSAVLAAGSHSSASMLGGPYLSAIGGDGQALVRSQFGRGFRASTT
;
A
#
# COMPACT_ATOMS: atom_id res chain seq x y z
N MET A 1 8.24 -26.42 -10.43
CA MET A 1 7.51 -25.91 -9.23
C MET A 1 6.54 -26.99 -8.80
N THR A 2 6.71 -27.56 -7.61
CA THR A 2 5.75 -28.53 -7.07
C THR A 2 4.54 -27.77 -6.54
N ASN A 3 3.40 -27.88 -7.21
CA ASN A 3 2.16 -27.27 -6.74
C ASN A 3 1.71 -27.99 -5.46
N LYS A 4 2.02 -27.40 -4.31
CA LYS A 4 1.58 -27.91 -3.01
C LYS A 4 0.08 -27.69 -2.88
N VAL A 5 -0.63 -28.70 -2.40
CA VAL A 5 -2.04 -28.54 -1.98
C VAL A 5 -2.06 -27.78 -0.66
N GLY A 6 -2.90 -26.75 -0.57
CA GLY A 6 -3.07 -25.95 0.63
C GLY A 6 -4.30 -25.03 0.53
N THR A 7 -4.50 -24.22 1.57
CA THR A 7 -5.61 -23.27 1.65
C THR A 7 -5.23 -21.97 0.93
N CYS A 8 -6.07 -21.52 0.00
CA CYS A 8 -5.91 -20.24 -0.69
C CYS A 8 -5.99 -19.08 0.31
N ASN A 9 -5.02 -18.15 0.26
CA ASN A 9 -5.00 -16.97 1.14
C ASN A 9 -6.04 -15.89 0.79
N ILE A 10 -6.79 -16.05 -0.30
CA ILE A 10 -7.90 -15.18 -0.69
C ILE A 10 -9.21 -15.91 -0.44
N CYS A 11 -9.51 -16.98 -1.19
CA CYS A 11 -10.82 -17.62 -1.11
C CYS A 11 -10.98 -18.76 -0.12
N GLY A 12 -9.94 -19.12 0.63
CA GLY A 12 -9.99 -20.22 1.59
C GLY A 12 -10.15 -21.62 0.97
N ALA A 13 -10.28 -21.75 -0.35
CA ALA A 13 -10.40 -23.05 -1.00
C ALA A 13 -9.13 -23.89 -0.80
N VAL A 14 -9.30 -25.18 -0.50
CA VAL A 14 -8.22 -26.15 -0.37
C VAL A 14 -7.93 -26.77 -1.73
N GLN A 15 -6.83 -26.37 -2.38
CA GLN A 15 -6.48 -26.82 -3.72
C GLN A 15 -4.99 -26.63 -4.03
N LYS A 16 -4.57 -26.92 -5.27
CA LYS A 16 -3.22 -26.63 -5.74
C LYS A 16 -2.99 -25.12 -5.74
N LEU A 17 -1.95 -24.68 -5.04
CA LEU A 17 -1.61 -23.27 -4.93
C LEU A 17 -0.58 -22.85 -6.00
N THR A 18 -0.78 -21.66 -6.54
CA THR A 18 0.20 -20.85 -7.26
C THR A 18 0.83 -19.85 -6.29
N ASN A 19 1.83 -19.11 -6.75
CA ASN A 19 2.41 -18.00 -5.99
C ASN A 19 2.13 -16.69 -6.72
N GLU A 20 1.35 -15.82 -6.08
CA GLU A 20 1.12 -14.47 -6.54
C GLU A 20 2.17 -13.52 -6.00
N ASP A 21 2.66 -12.62 -6.84
CA ASP A 21 3.53 -11.54 -6.40
C ASP A 21 2.69 -10.38 -5.86
N VAL A 22 2.81 -10.05 -4.56
CA VAL A 22 2.07 -8.93 -3.94
C VAL A 22 2.32 -7.62 -4.71
N VAL A 23 3.57 -7.40 -5.12
CA VAL A 23 3.95 -6.38 -6.09
C VAL A 23 4.07 -7.04 -7.46
N PRO A 24 3.22 -6.67 -8.44
CA PRO A 24 3.16 -7.33 -9.73
C PRO A 24 4.53 -7.44 -10.42
N ILE A 25 4.76 -8.54 -11.15
CA ILE A 25 6.02 -8.77 -11.87
C ILE A 25 6.35 -7.62 -12.81
N TRP A 26 5.36 -7.13 -13.56
CA TRP A 26 5.55 -6.03 -14.49
C TRP A 26 6.00 -4.75 -13.77
N LEU A 27 5.49 -4.49 -12.57
CA LEU A 27 5.85 -3.30 -11.80
C LEU A 27 7.30 -3.42 -11.30
N ARG A 28 7.72 -4.58 -10.81
CA ARG A 28 9.14 -4.79 -10.43
C ARG A 28 10.10 -4.57 -11.59
N LYS A 29 9.72 -5.00 -12.79
CA LYS A 29 10.49 -4.74 -14.02
C LYS A 29 10.62 -3.24 -14.27
N GLU A 30 9.57 -2.45 -14.03
CA GLU A 30 9.65 -0.99 -14.17
C GLU A 30 10.59 -0.35 -13.15
N PHE A 31 10.65 -0.82 -11.90
CA PHE A 31 11.65 -0.37 -10.93
C PHE A 31 13.07 -0.68 -11.42
N ALA A 32 13.32 -1.91 -11.87
CA ALA A 32 14.63 -2.32 -12.38
C ALA A 32 15.07 -1.52 -13.61
N ASN A 33 14.16 -1.28 -14.56
CA ASN A 33 14.44 -0.53 -15.79
C ASN A 33 14.78 0.95 -15.54
N ARG A 34 14.46 1.48 -14.35
CA ARG A 34 14.69 2.88 -13.98
C ARG A 34 15.94 3.10 -13.16
N ASN A 35 16.81 2.09 -13.08
CA ASN A 35 18.04 2.11 -12.29
C ASN A 35 17.77 2.46 -10.81
N VAL A 36 16.60 2.08 -10.28
CA VAL A 36 16.35 2.14 -8.84
C VAL A 36 17.38 1.22 -8.18
N LEU A 37 18.10 1.76 -7.19
CA LEU A 37 19.17 1.04 -6.50
C LEU A 37 18.64 -0.31 -5.98
N PRO A 38 19.44 -1.38 -5.96
CA PRO A 38 18.98 -2.70 -5.52
C PRO A 38 18.32 -2.71 -4.12
N GLY A 39 18.74 -1.82 -3.22
CA GLY A 39 18.13 -1.65 -1.88
C GLY A 39 16.75 -0.99 -1.88
N ASP A 40 16.40 -0.28 -2.95
CA ASP A 40 15.14 0.44 -3.15
C ASP A 40 14.15 -0.34 -4.03
N GLN A 41 14.51 -1.54 -4.48
CA GLN A 41 13.59 -2.42 -5.21
C GLN A 41 12.62 -3.10 -4.24
N PRO A 42 11.31 -3.18 -4.57
CA PRO A 42 10.38 -3.99 -3.80
C PRO A 42 10.81 -5.46 -3.89
N PRO A 43 11.08 -6.14 -2.76
CA PRO A 43 11.52 -7.51 -2.79
C PRO A 43 10.39 -8.43 -3.24
N LYS A 44 10.82 -9.61 -3.64
CA LYS A 44 9.92 -10.68 -4.08
C LYS A 44 9.10 -11.19 -2.89
N THR A 45 7.85 -10.74 -2.83
CA THR A 45 6.86 -11.11 -1.81
C THR A 45 5.81 -12.00 -2.44
N LEU A 46 5.91 -13.30 -2.15
CA LEU A 46 5.03 -14.32 -2.71
C LEU A 46 3.90 -14.66 -1.74
N LEU A 47 2.67 -14.60 -2.23
CA LEU A 47 1.47 -15.00 -1.53
C LEU A 47 0.89 -16.29 -2.17
N PRO A 48 0.84 -17.41 -1.45
CA PRO A 48 0.23 -18.62 -1.98
C PRO A 48 -1.28 -18.46 -2.16
N ILE A 49 -1.78 -18.56 -3.39
CA ILE A 49 -3.23 -18.47 -3.71
C ILE A 49 -3.61 -19.50 -4.75
N CYS A 50 -4.90 -19.75 -4.97
CA CYS A 50 -5.32 -20.64 -6.03
C CYS A 50 -5.16 -20.02 -7.42
N TYR A 51 -5.21 -20.88 -8.45
CA TYR A 51 -5.15 -20.45 -9.85
C TYR A 51 -6.24 -19.43 -10.19
N ASP A 52 -7.49 -19.68 -9.79
CA ASP A 52 -8.62 -18.81 -10.15
C ASP A 52 -8.49 -17.40 -9.56
N CYS A 53 -8.08 -17.30 -8.29
CA CYS A 53 -7.81 -15.99 -7.66
C CYS A 53 -6.65 -15.27 -8.33
N ASN A 54 -5.56 -15.97 -8.64
CA ASN A 54 -4.40 -15.39 -9.31
C ASN A 54 -4.77 -14.85 -10.70
N HIS A 55 -5.42 -15.69 -11.50
CA HIS A 55 -5.88 -15.33 -12.84
C HIS A 55 -6.91 -14.19 -12.81
N GLY A 56 -7.82 -14.20 -11.83
CA GLY A 56 -8.77 -13.12 -11.59
C GLY A 56 -8.08 -11.78 -11.30
N LEU A 57 -7.09 -11.76 -10.39
CA LEU A 57 -6.30 -10.55 -10.10
C LEU A 57 -5.59 -10.01 -11.35
N ALA A 58 -4.95 -10.90 -12.11
CA ALA A 58 -4.21 -10.54 -13.30
C ALA A 58 -5.11 -9.89 -14.37
N ASN A 59 -6.28 -10.49 -14.63
CA ASN A 59 -7.17 -10.03 -15.71
C ASN A 59 -8.03 -8.84 -15.30
N ALA A 60 -8.61 -8.86 -14.10
CA ALA A 60 -9.54 -7.82 -13.68
C ALA A 60 -8.83 -6.52 -13.30
N LEU A 61 -7.60 -6.60 -12.79
CA LEU A 61 -6.92 -5.46 -12.17
C LEU A 61 -5.56 -5.18 -12.80
N GLU A 62 -4.64 -6.15 -12.77
CA GLU A 62 -3.24 -5.87 -13.12
C GLU A 62 -3.03 -5.55 -14.60
N GLY A 63 -3.62 -6.33 -15.49
CA GLY A 63 -3.54 -6.13 -16.93
C GLY A 63 -4.02 -4.73 -17.32
N PRO A 64 -5.28 -4.37 -17.01
CA PRO A 64 -5.85 -3.05 -17.33
C PRO A 64 -5.07 -1.88 -16.75
N VAL A 65 -4.65 -1.97 -15.47
CA VAL A 65 -4.00 -0.84 -14.78
C VAL A 65 -2.54 -0.66 -15.19
N SER A 66 -1.88 -1.72 -15.67
CA SER A 66 -0.43 -1.70 -15.97
C SER A 66 -0.07 -0.58 -16.96
N ARG A 67 -0.89 -0.34 -17.98
CA ARG A 67 -0.67 0.72 -18.97
C ARG A 67 -0.68 2.11 -18.33
N ILE A 68 -1.63 2.35 -17.43
CA ILE A 68 -1.82 3.62 -16.73
C ILE A 68 -0.61 3.88 -15.84
N VAL A 69 -0.27 2.93 -14.96
CA VAL A 69 0.84 3.06 -14.00
C VAL A 69 2.19 3.22 -14.72
N LYS A 70 2.43 2.44 -15.78
CA LYS A 70 3.64 2.59 -16.61
C LYS A 70 3.76 3.98 -17.20
N ASN A 71 2.66 4.54 -17.72
CA ASN A 71 2.64 5.90 -18.23
C ASN A 71 2.88 6.92 -17.13
N MET A 72 2.27 6.77 -15.95
CA MET A 72 2.48 7.67 -14.81
C MET A 72 3.94 7.75 -14.37
N MET A 73 4.68 6.64 -14.49
CA MET A 73 6.09 6.63 -14.14
C MET A 73 6.95 7.34 -15.20
N LYS A 74 6.55 7.43 -16.47
CA LYS A 74 7.41 8.03 -17.52
C LYS A 74 7.77 9.48 -17.16
N PRO A 75 9.06 9.87 -17.29
CA PRO A 75 9.45 11.27 -17.18
C PRO A 75 8.57 12.12 -18.10
N GLU A 76 8.16 13.30 -17.63
CA GLU A 76 7.40 14.29 -18.41
C GLU A 76 6.03 13.79 -18.92
N SER A 77 5.53 12.66 -18.39
CA SER A 77 4.20 12.17 -18.75
C SER A 77 3.13 13.18 -18.36
N SER A 78 2.33 13.59 -19.34
CA SER A 78 1.11 14.36 -19.09
C SER A 78 -0.06 13.76 -19.86
N PHE A 79 -1.13 13.43 -19.15
CA PHE A 79 -2.34 12.86 -19.72
C PHE A 79 -3.52 13.02 -18.76
N SER A 80 -4.73 12.77 -19.23
CA SER A 80 -5.92 12.78 -18.39
C SER A 80 -6.30 11.35 -17.97
N ILE A 81 -6.58 11.16 -16.69
CA ILE A 81 -7.06 9.91 -16.10
C ILE A 81 -8.60 9.94 -16.11
N SER A 82 -9.20 9.15 -16.99
CA SER A 82 -10.66 9.02 -17.11
C SER A 82 -11.31 8.45 -15.83
N LEU A 83 -12.63 8.58 -15.69
CA LEU A 83 -13.36 8.03 -14.54
C LEU A 83 -13.17 6.52 -14.39
N HIS A 84 -13.17 5.78 -15.51
CA HIS A 84 -12.92 4.35 -15.50
C HIS A 84 -11.48 4.02 -15.07
N GLU A 85 -10.50 4.79 -15.54
CA GLU A 85 -9.10 4.62 -15.13
C GLU A 85 -8.88 4.99 -13.65
N GLN A 86 -9.62 5.97 -13.11
CA GLN A 86 -9.62 6.27 -11.68
C GLN A 86 -10.13 5.07 -10.88
N GLU A 87 -11.25 4.48 -11.28
CA GLU A 87 -11.79 3.29 -10.61
C GLU A 87 -10.80 2.11 -10.66
N LEU A 88 -10.19 1.84 -11.83
CA LEU A 88 -9.17 0.79 -11.98
C LEU A 88 -7.95 1.04 -11.09
N LEU A 89 -7.45 2.29 -11.04
CA LEU A 89 -6.33 2.67 -10.18
C LEU A 89 -6.68 2.46 -8.70
N ALA A 90 -7.85 2.91 -8.26
CA ALA A 90 -8.28 2.77 -6.88
C ALA A 90 -8.42 1.29 -6.48
N LYS A 91 -9.04 0.46 -7.32
CA LYS A 91 -9.14 -0.99 -7.11
C LYS A 91 -7.76 -1.64 -7.04
N TRP A 92 -6.84 -1.26 -7.92
CA TRP A 92 -5.47 -1.78 -7.90
C TRP A 92 -4.70 -1.37 -6.63
N ILE A 93 -4.78 -0.11 -6.19
CA ILE A 93 -4.14 0.39 -4.96
C ILE A 93 -4.63 -0.44 -3.77
N LEU A 94 -5.96 -0.52 -3.59
CA LEU A 94 -6.57 -1.25 -2.49
C LEU A 94 -6.28 -2.74 -2.53
N LYS A 95 -6.22 -3.34 -3.73
CA LYS A 95 -5.78 -4.73 -3.92
C LYS A 95 -4.35 -4.92 -3.44
N THR A 96 -3.42 -4.09 -3.89
CA THR A 96 -2.00 -4.23 -3.53
C THR A 96 -1.79 -4.06 -2.03
N ASP A 97 -2.50 -3.13 -1.40
CA ASP A 97 -2.45 -2.93 0.05
C ASP A 97 -3.08 -4.11 0.81
N ALA A 98 -4.21 -4.64 0.35
CA ALA A 98 -4.84 -5.83 0.93
C ALA A 98 -3.92 -7.06 0.87
N LEU A 99 -3.36 -7.37 -0.30
CA LEU A 99 -2.45 -8.51 -0.45
C LEU A 99 -1.20 -8.36 0.43
N ARG A 100 -0.70 -7.12 0.59
CA ARG A 100 0.42 -6.83 1.49
C ARG A 100 0.06 -7.14 2.94
N GLN A 101 -1.13 -6.75 3.40
CA GLN A 101 -1.58 -7.06 4.77
C GLN A 101 -1.75 -8.57 4.98
N ILE A 102 -2.36 -9.27 4.02
CA ILE A 102 -2.47 -10.75 4.08
C ILE A 102 -1.07 -11.37 4.21
N TRP A 103 -0.14 -10.99 3.33
CA TRP A 103 1.23 -11.51 3.36
C TRP A 103 1.89 -11.26 4.72
N ARG A 104 1.78 -10.04 5.27
CA ARG A 104 2.34 -9.68 6.58
C ARG A 104 1.78 -10.50 7.74
N ILE A 105 0.46 -10.68 7.78
CA ILE A 105 -0.19 -11.48 8.83
C ILE A 105 0.27 -12.94 8.74
N ARG A 106 0.40 -13.46 7.51
CA ARG A 106 0.80 -14.86 7.26
C ARG A 106 2.27 -15.16 7.56
N ILE A 107 3.18 -14.20 7.39
CA ILE A 107 4.59 -14.35 7.79
C ILE A 107 4.82 -14.07 9.28
N GLY A 108 3.83 -13.51 9.98
CA GLY A 108 3.90 -13.20 11.41
C GLY A 108 4.01 -14.44 12.29
N LYS A 109 4.51 -14.27 13.53
CA LYS A 109 4.76 -15.36 14.48
C LYS A 109 3.51 -16.14 14.93
N ARG A 110 2.31 -15.58 14.72
CA ARG A 110 1.00 -16.23 14.89
C ARG A 110 0.01 -15.64 13.89
N PRO A 111 -0.18 -16.25 12.72
CA PRO A 111 -1.22 -15.85 11.80
C PRO A 111 -2.57 -16.09 12.46
N VAL A 112 -3.38 -15.04 12.64
CA VAL A 112 -4.76 -15.18 13.10
C VAL A 112 -5.66 -15.05 11.88
N ASP A 113 -6.35 -16.14 11.52
CA ASP A 113 -7.21 -16.17 10.33
C ASP A 113 -8.25 -15.04 10.33
N ASP A 114 -8.77 -14.66 11.50
CA ASP A 114 -9.73 -13.56 11.63
C ASP A 114 -9.17 -12.21 11.20
N GLN A 115 -7.85 -11.99 11.31
CA GLN A 115 -7.22 -10.77 10.84
C GLN A 115 -7.06 -10.74 9.31
N VAL A 116 -7.01 -11.91 8.66
CA VAL A 116 -6.85 -12.04 7.20
C VAL A 116 -8.18 -11.83 6.48
N LYS A 117 -9.28 -12.32 7.07
CA LYS A 117 -10.63 -12.30 6.48
C LYS A 117 -11.05 -10.96 5.83
N PRO A 118 -10.92 -9.78 6.46
CA PRO A 118 -11.35 -8.53 5.83
C PRO A 118 -10.57 -8.20 4.55
N TYR A 119 -9.26 -8.47 4.53
CA TYR A 119 -8.41 -8.22 3.36
C TYR A 119 -8.63 -9.24 2.25
N ALA A 120 -8.83 -10.50 2.64
CA ALA A 120 -9.17 -11.58 1.72
C ALA A 120 -10.50 -11.31 1.03
N LYS A 121 -11.54 -10.94 1.80
CA LYS A 121 -12.86 -10.58 1.28
C LYS A 121 -12.78 -9.39 0.32
N LEU A 122 -12.01 -8.36 0.67
CA LEU A 122 -11.77 -7.23 -0.23
C LEU A 122 -11.13 -7.69 -1.54
N ALA A 123 -10.11 -8.52 -1.50
CA ALA A 123 -9.48 -9.03 -2.72
C ALA A 123 -10.47 -9.86 -3.57
N GLU A 124 -11.30 -10.70 -2.96
CA GLU A 124 -12.37 -11.44 -3.66
C GLU A 124 -13.37 -10.50 -4.34
N ASP A 125 -13.86 -9.49 -3.64
CA ASP A 125 -14.84 -8.53 -4.17
C ASP A 125 -14.26 -7.76 -5.37
N LEU A 126 -12.99 -7.36 -5.27
CA LEU A 126 -12.30 -6.68 -6.37
C LEU A 126 -12.11 -7.60 -7.59
N ILE A 127 -11.82 -8.88 -7.40
CA ILE A 127 -11.74 -9.88 -8.48
C ILE A 127 -13.10 -10.06 -9.16
N ALA A 128 -14.17 -10.11 -8.38
CA ALA A 128 -15.54 -10.28 -8.88
C ALA A 128 -16.10 -9.04 -9.61
N GLY A 129 -15.32 -7.95 -9.71
CA GLY A 129 -15.77 -6.69 -10.32
C GLY A 129 -16.65 -5.85 -9.39
N GLY A 130 -16.65 -6.14 -8.09
CA GLY A 130 -17.42 -5.43 -7.08
C GLY A 130 -17.07 -3.93 -6.99
N THR A 131 -17.95 -3.20 -6.32
CA THR A 131 -17.73 -1.79 -5.97
C THR A 131 -16.73 -1.68 -4.84
N LEU A 132 -16.03 -0.55 -4.76
CA LEU A 132 -15.15 -0.26 -3.64
C LEU A 132 -15.96 -0.11 -2.33
N PRO A 133 -15.42 -0.56 -1.17
CA PRO A 133 -16.12 -0.45 0.10
C PRO A 133 -16.48 1.00 0.46
N GLU A 134 -17.57 1.17 1.20
CA GLU A 134 -17.85 2.46 1.83
C GLU A 134 -16.74 2.86 2.80
N GLY A 135 -16.47 4.16 2.92
CA GLY A 135 -15.43 4.69 3.80
C GLY A 135 -14.00 4.34 3.37
N CYS A 136 -13.77 3.91 2.13
CA CYS A 136 -12.42 3.78 1.58
C CYS A 136 -11.99 5.02 0.78
N SER A 137 -10.71 5.36 0.82
CA SER A 137 -10.10 6.40 -0.02
C SER A 137 -8.87 5.87 -0.74
N ALA A 138 -8.58 6.44 -1.91
CA ALA A 138 -7.34 6.21 -2.64
C ALA A 138 -6.85 7.54 -3.21
N GLN A 139 -5.61 7.88 -2.90
CA GLN A 139 -4.97 9.13 -3.29
C GLN A 139 -3.60 8.84 -3.91
N ILE A 140 -3.15 9.72 -4.80
CA ILE A 140 -1.85 9.64 -5.45
C ILE A 140 -1.15 10.99 -5.30
N VAL A 141 0.14 10.94 -4.98
CA VAL A 141 1.03 12.10 -4.91
C VAL A 141 2.21 11.88 -5.84
N ARG A 142 2.58 12.88 -6.62
CA ARG A 142 3.79 12.82 -7.47
C ARG A 142 5.03 13.06 -6.61
N ARG A 143 6.04 12.22 -6.76
CA ARG A 143 7.37 12.46 -6.19
C ARG A 143 8.14 13.41 -7.08
N ASP A 144 8.83 14.37 -6.48
CA ASP A 144 9.69 15.31 -7.18
C ASP A 144 11.03 15.42 -6.47
N ASP A 145 12.00 14.67 -6.97
CA ASP A 145 13.35 14.57 -6.42
C ASP A 145 14.15 15.90 -6.59
N ARG A 146 13.62 16.89 -7.31
CA ARG A 146 14.25 18.20 -7.50
C ARG A 146 13.79 19.24 -6.47
N MET A 147 12.73 18.96 -5.71
CA MET A 147 12.23 19.90 -4.72
C MET A 147 12.98 19.81 -3.39
N ILE A 148 13.35 20.96 -2.84
CA ILE A 148 13.85 21.07 -1.47
C ILE A 148 12.65 21.02 -0.51
N ALA A 149 12.75 20.28 0.58
CA ALA A 149 11.69 20.12 1.56
C ALA A 149 11.11 21.47 2.04
N GLY A 150 9.84 21.72 1.72
CA GLY A 150 9.04 22.81 2.28
C GLY A 150 8.41 22.42 3.63
N ARG A 151 7.39 23.17 4.10
CA ARG A 151 6.63 22.80 5.32
C ARG A 151 6.00 21.41 5.16
N THR A 152 6.57 20.41 5.83
CA THR A 152 6.16 18.99 5.79
C THR A 152 4.89 18.72 6.58
N ASN A 153 4.70 19.42 7.71
CA ASN A 153 3.65 19.13 8.70
C ASN A 153 2.23 19.16 8.14
N GLY A 154 1.94 20.07 7.19
CA GLY A 154 0.61 20.20 6.60
C GLY A 154 0.22 19.01 5.71
N LEU A 155 1.19 18.39 5.03
CA LEU A 155 0.90 17.24 4.14
C LEU A 155 0.75 15.94 4.92
N VAL A 156 1.51 15.77 6.02
CA VAL A 156 1.36 14.60 6.91
C VAL A 156 -0.06 14.54 7.48
N ALA A 157 -0.56 15.64 8.05
CA ALA A 157 -1.91 15.70 8.60
C ALA A 157 -3.02 15.50 7.54
N LEU A 158 -2.72 15.79 6.27
CA LEU A 158 -3.65 15.67 5.16
C LEU A 158 -3.75 14.22 4.63
N LEU A 159 -2.62 13.51 4.62
CA LEU A 159 -2.54 12.12 4.15
C LEU A 159 -2.81 11.08 5.27
N HIS A 160 -2.77 11.50 6.53
CA HIS A 160 -3.13 10.68 7.69
C HIS A 160 -4.51 11.05 8.21
N PRO A 161 -5.53 10.19 8.08
CA PRO A 161 -6.85 10.46 8.65
C PRO A 161 -6.74 10.59 10.19
N SER A 162 -7.57 11.44 10.79
CA SER A 162 -7.58 11.68 12.24
C SER A 162 -8.22 10.55 13.06
N ALA A 163 -8.83 9.57 12.41
CA ALA A 163 -9.49 8.42 13.03
C ALA A 163 -8.92 7.10 12.52
N ASP A 164 -9.02 6.08 13.38
CA ASP A 164 -8.55 4.73 13.09
C ASP A 164 -9.49 4.04 12.09
N GLY A 165 -9.11 4.05 10.81
CA GLY A 165 -9.55 3.02 9.87
C GLY A 165 -8.86 1.69 10.18
N TYR A 166 -9.42 0.57 9.72
CA TYR A 166 -8.74 -0.73 9.91
C TYR A 166 -7.59 -0.94 8.92
N LEU A 167 -7.52 -0.15 7.84
CA LEU A 167 -6.36 -0.08 6.95
C LEU A 167 -6.01 1.38 6.66
N HIS A 168 -4.76 1.74 6.92
CA HIS A 168 -4.09 2.91 6.35
C HIS A 168 -2.79 2.41 5.72
N SER A 169 -2.55 2.76 4.46
CA SER A 169 -1.36 2.33 3.74
C SER A 169 -0.79 3.46 2.91
N VAL A 170 0.54 3.56 2.94
CA VAL A 170 1.31 4.43 2.06
C VAL A 170 2.29 3.55 1.30
N SER A 171 2.15 3.51 -0.04
CA SER A 171 3.03 2.73 -0.92
C SER A 171 3.84 3.65 -1.81
N ARG A 172 5.16 3.46 -1.81
CA ARG A 172 6.11 4.26 -2.60
C ARG A 172 6.46 3.58 -3.93
N TYR A 173 6.50 4.38 -4.99
CA TYR A 173 6.92 4.00 -6.34
C TYR A 173 7.99 4.98 -6.86
N PRO A 174 8.66 4.71 -7.99
CA PRO A 174 9.78 5.55 -8.44
C PRO A 174 9.39 7.01 -8.69
N SER A 175 8.18 7.26 -9.23
CA SER A 175 7.75 8.62 -9.63
C SER A 175 6.56 9.14 -8.82
N PHE A 176 5.96 8.32 -7.96
CA PHE A 176 4.77 8.69 -7.19
C PHE A 176 4.67 7.85 -5.92
N ALA A 177 3.74 8.21 -5.04
CA ALA A 177 3.29 7.38 -3.95
C ALA A 177 1.76 7.32 -3.93
N THR A 178 1.23 6.25 -3.35
CA THR A 178 -0.20 6.08 -3.14
C THR A 178 -0.49 6.13 -1.65
N VAL A 179 -1.64 6.67 -1.30
CA VAL A 179 -2.17 6.65 0.06
C VAL A 179 -3.57 6.06 -0.01
N SER A 180 -3.85 5.07 0.83
CA SER A 180 -5.16 4.43 0.90
C SER A 180 -5.64 4.28 2.33
N CYS A 181 -6.94 4.42 2.51
CA CYS A 181 -7.62 4.20 3.79
C CYS A 181 -8.81 3.27 3.56
N ILE A 182 -9.14 2.42 4.53
CA ILE A 182 -10.36 1.60 4.51
C ILE A 182 -10.96 1.54 5.92
N GLY A 183 -12.29 1.62 5.96
CA GLY A 183 -13.06 1.49 7.19
C GLY A 183 -13.10 2.78 8.02
N LEU A 184 -12.94 3.93 7.37
CA LEU A 184 -13.20 5.21 8.03
C LEU A 184 -14.70 5.34 8.27
N ASP A 185 -15.09 5.83 9.46
CA ASP A 185 -16.45 6.30 9.66
C ASP A 185 -16.76 7.48 8.73
N ARG A 186 -18.05 7.79 8.56
CA ARG A 186 -18.49 8.81 7.59
C ARG A 186 -17.86 10.18 7.85
N THR A 187 -17.79 10.60 9.11
CA THR A 187 -17.26 11.91 9.50
C THR A 187 -15.77 12.00 9.18
N SER A 188 -15.03 10.97 9.56
CA SER A 188 -13.58 10.88 9.34
C SER A 188 -13.24 10.76 7.86
N PHE A 189 -14.04 10.01 7.10
CA PHE A 189 -13.93 9.91 5.65
C PHE A 189 -14.15 11.27 4.98
N ASP A 190 -15.25 11.96 5.30
CA ASP A 190 -15.57 13.25 4.70
C ASP A 190 -14.50 14.30 5.04
N ALA A 191 -14.03 14.33 6.30
CA ALA A 191 -12.94 15.23 6.71
C ALA A 191 -11.62 14.94 5.97
N HIS A 192 -11.25 13.66 5.82
CA HIS A 192 -10.04 13.25 5.10
C HIS A 192 -10.11 13.63 3.61
N VAL A 193 -11.24 13.38 2.95
CA VAL A 193 -11.43 13.73 1.53
C VAL A 193 -11.47 15.24 1.32
N GLN A 194 -12.18 15.98 2.17
CA GLN A 194 -12.26 17.44 2.10
C GLN A 194 -10.90 18.11 2.36
N GLY A 195 -10.17 17.63 3.36
CA GLY A 195 -8.82 18.12 3.69
C GLY A 195 -7.89 18.03 2.48
N SER A 196 -7.91 16.88 1.77
CA SER A 196 -7.09 16.66 0.58
C SER A 196 -7.59 17.34 -0.70
N GLN A 197 -8.83 17.82 -0.74
CA GLN A 197 -9.47 18.22 -2.00
C GLN A 197 -8.81 19.43 -2.68
N HIS A 198 -8.25 20.34 -1.88
CA HIS A 198 -7.70 21.60 -2.35
C HIS A 198 -6.18 21.60 -2.45
N ASP A 199 -5.51 20.50 -2.08
CA ASP A 199 -4.06 20.42 -2.16
C ASP A 199 -3.61 20.09 -3.58
N SER A 200 -2.87 21.01 -4.20
CA SER A 200 -2.34 20.85 -5.56
C SER A 200 -1.37 19.69 -5.75
N ARG A 201 -0.91 19.08 -4.66
CA ARG A 201 0.05 17.95 -4.64
C ARG A 201 -0.65 16.59 -4.64
N VAL A 202 -1.95 16.55 -4.35
CA VAL A 202 -2.71 15.32 -4.12
C VAL A 202 -3.77 15.16 -5.19
N LEU A 203 -3.78 13.99 -5.83
CA LEU A 203 -4.90 13.53 -6.66
C LEU A 203 -5.75 12.57 -5.85
N ILE A 204 -7.01 12.91 -5.61
CA ILE A 204 -7.99 11.99 -5.05
C ILE A 204 -8.53 11.13 -6.18
N ILE A 205 -8.13 9.85 -6.21
CA ILE A 205 -8.56 8.86 -7.19
C ILE A 205 -9.90 8.25 -6.79
N TRP A 206 -10.08 8.03 -5.48
CA TRP A 206 -11.35 7.58 -4.91
C TRP A 206 -11.65 8.33 -3.60
N PRO A 207 -12.88 8.83 -3.40
CA PRO A 207 -14.11 8.62 -4.20
C PRO A 207 -14.05 9.25 -5.61
N LEU A 208 -14.80 8.67 -6.55
CA LEU A 208 -14.86 9.20 -7.92
C LEU A 208 -15.35 10.64 -7.93
N ARG A 209 -14.66 11.48 -8.70
CA ARG A 209 -15.10 12.84 -9.02
C ARG A 209 -15.88 12.85 -10.33
N LYS A 210 -16.56 13.95 -10.65
CA LYS A 210 -17.33 14.06 -11.90
C LYS A 210 -16.44 14.16 -13.14
N ASP A 211 -15.19 14.59 -12.97
CA ASP A 211 -14.28 14.92 -14.06
C ASP A 211 -13.08 13.99 -14.11
N SER A 212 -12.46 13.93 -15.29
CA SER A 212 -11.14 13.32 -15.46
C SER A 212 -10.07 14.08 -14.68
N LEU A 213 -9.03 13.38 -14.20
CA LEU A 213 -7.94 14.00 -13.45
C LEU A 213 -6.72 14.22 -14.34
N ALA A 214 -6.12 15.40 -14.27
CA ALA A 214 -4.85 15.65 -14.95
C ALA A 214 -3.69 14.97 -14.21
N TRP A 215 -2.89 14.17 -14.93
CA TRP A 215 -1.60 13.67 -14.47
C TRP A 215 -0.47 14.50 -15.10
N PRO A 216 0.57 14.86 -14.33
CA PRO A 216 0.70 14.71 -12.88
C PRO A 216 -0.12 15.77 -12.12
N PRO A 217 -0.27 15.65 -10.78
CA PRO A 217 -0.74 16.78 -9.96
C PRO A 217 0.12 18.04 -10.21
N LYS A 218 -0.48 19.21 -10.00
CA LYS A 218 0.11 20.52 -10.30
C LYS A 218 1.42 20.77 -9.55
N ALA A 219 1.55 20.18 -8.36
CA ALA A 219 2.77 20.23 -7.56
C ALA A 219 3.22 18.80 -7.18
N GLY A 220 4.53 18.62 -7.03
CA GLY A 220 5.10 17.38 -6.50
C GLY A 220 5.28 17.42 -4.98
N ILE A 221 5.85 16.35 -4.43
CA ILE A 221 6.28 16.27 -3.02
C ILE A 221 7.76 15.89 -2.97
N ALA A 222 8.51 16.55 -2.08
CA ALA A 222 9.92 16.22 -1.84
C ALA A 222 10.05 14.88 -1.11
N GLU A 223 11.19 14.22 -1.27
CA GLU A 223 11.44 12.88 -0.73
C GLU A 223 11.38 12.85 0.81
N GLU A 224 11.89 13.90 1.47
CA GLU A 224 11.86 14.03 2.93
C GLU A 224 10.42 14.15 3.44
N THR A 225 9.55 14.80 2.66
CA THR A 225 8.13 14.92 3.02
C THR A 225 7.44 13.56 2.91
N LEU A 226 7.69 12.81 1.84
CA LEU A 226 7.15 11.47 1.68
C LEU A 226 7.65 10.53 2.78
N SER A 227 8.92 10.63 3.14
CA SER A 227 9.52 9.87 4.24
C SER A 227 8.85 10.18 5.58
N ALA A 228 8.53 11.45 5.86
CA ALA A 228 7.78 11.86 7.05
C ALA A 228 6.35 11.29 7.06
N VAL A 229 5.67 11.29 5.91
CA VAL A 229 4.33 10.67 5.76
C VAL A 229 4.41 9.16 6.02
N LEU A 230 5.42 8.48 5.48
CA LEU A 230 5.63 7.05 5.71
C LEU A 230 5.91 6.75 7.19
N ALA A 231 6.75 7.57 7.85
CA ALA A 231 7.07 7.41 9.26
C ALA A 231 5.84 7.59 10.16
N ALA A 232 5.03 8.64 9.94
CA ALA A 232 3.79 8.85 10.69
C ALA A 232 2.82 7.66 10.56
N GLY A 233 2.75 7.04 9.38
CA GLY A 233 1.92 5.85 9.12
C GLY A 233 2.42 4.55 9.72
N SER A 234 3.64 4.53 10.27
CA SER A 234 4.18 3.39 11.00
C SER A 234 3.92 3.44 12.51
N HIS A 235 3.30 4.53 13.01
CA HIS A 235 3.10 4.80 14.44
C HIS A 235 1.63 4.73 14.91
N SER A 236 0.63 4.65 14.03
CA SER A 236 -0.76 4.33 14.43
C SER A 236 -0.81 2.93 15.06
N SER A 237 -1.60 2.74 16.10
CA SER A 237 -1.76 1.45 16.79
C SER A 237 -2.45 0.39 15.91
N ALA A 238 -3.30 0.80 14.97
CA ALA A 238 -3.78 -0.03 13.85
C ALA A 238 -2.66 -0.34 12.83
N SER A 239 -1.66 0.55 12.75
CA SER A 239 -0.41 0.39 12.01
C SER A 239 0.74 -0.21 12.82
N MET A 240 0.50 -0.91 13.95
CA MET A 240 1.50 -1.90 14.43
C MET A 240 1.74 -3.02 13.40
N LEU A 241 0.94 -3.02 12.31
CA LEU A 241 1.15 -3.70 11.04
C LEU A 241 1.71 -2.77 9.96
N GLY A 242 2.52 -1.77 10.33
CA GLY A 242 3.07 -0.69 9.50
C GLY A 242 4.55 -0.49 9.82
N GLY A 243 5.43 -1.02 8.98
CA GLY A 243 6.85 -0.70 8.99
C GLY A 243 7.24 -0.48 7.53
N PRO A 244 8.05 0.54 7.21
CA PRO A 244 8.42 0.84 5.84
C PRO A 244 9.23 -0.31 5.22
N TYR A 245 9.20 -0.37 3.89
CA TYR A 245 10.29 -0.96 3.13
C TYR A 245 11.56 -0.12 3.34
N LEU A 246 12.19 -0.30 4.50
CA LEU A 246 13.58 0.04 4.74
C LEU A 246 14.27 -1.27 5.07
N SER A 247 14.85 -1.88 4.04
CA SER A 247 16.04 -2.69 4.25
C SER A 247 17.11 -1.74 4.77
N ALA A 248 17.25 -1.64 6.09
CA ALA A 248 18.53 -1.28 6.68
C ALA A 248 19.50 -2.44 6.38
N ILE A 249 20.05 -2.46 5.16
CA ILE A 249 21.28 -3.19 4.85
C ILE A 249 22.29 -2.13 4.45
N GLY A 250 23.02 -1.65 5.45
CA GLY A 250 24.12 -0.70 5.29
C GLY A 250 24.56 -0.14 6.63
N GLY A 251 25.45 -0.87 7.32
CA GLY A 251 26.35 -0.36 8.36
C GLY A 251 25.72 -0.01 9.72
N ASP A 252 26.16 -0.72 10.76
CA ASP A 252 26.15 -0.29 12.17
C ASP A 252 24.78 -0.16 12.86
N GLY A 253 24.16 -1.31 13.11
CA GLY A 253 22.98 -1.46 13.97
C GLY A 253 23.14 -2.54 15.04
N GLN A 254 24.27 -2.57 15.76
CA GLN A 254 24.30 -3.18 17.09
C GLN A 254 24.01 -2.10 18.14
N ALA A 255 23.23 -2.50 19.14
CA ALA A 255 22.81 -1.74 20.32
C ALA A 255 21.63 -0.77 20.12
N LEU A 256 20.41 -1.27 20.35
CA LEU A 256 19.43 -0.66 21.30
C LEU A 256 18.07 -1.38 21.28
N VAL A 257 18.03 -2.67 21.63
CA VAL A 257 16.79 -3.31 22.16
C VAL A 257 17.18 -4.37 23.20
N ARG A 258 17.73 -3.93 24.33
CA ARG A 258 17.81 -4.73 25.56
C ARG A 258 17.65 -3.81 26.78
N SER A 259 16.43 -3.40 27.06
CA SER A 259 15.95 -3.19 28.42
C SER A 259 14.53 -2.66 28.40
N GLN A 260 13.55 -3.55 28.38
CA GLN A 260 12.30 -3.38 29.12
C GLN A 260 11.52 -4.69 29.03
N PHE A 261 11.13 -5.21 30.20
CA PHE A 261 10.48 -6.50 30.47
C PHE A 261 11.41 -7.72 30.26
N GLY A 262 11.92 -8.43 31.24
CA GLY A 262 11.60 -8.59 32.66
C GLY A 262 11.88 -10.06 33.01
N ARG A 263 12.76 -10.32 33.98
CA ARG A 263 12.77 -11.59 34.71
C ARG A 263 12.97 -11.28 36.18
N GLY A 264 11.88 -11.32 36.93
CA GLY A 264 11.98 -11.69 38.34
C GLY A 264 12.34 -13.18 38.42
N PHE A 265 13.21 -13.55 39.34
CA PHE A 265 12.91 -14.56 40.37
C PHE A 265 14.08 -14.69 41.37
N ARG A 266 13.69 -14.58 42.65
CA ARG A 266 14.21 -15.20 43.87
C ARG A 266 15.55 -14.79 44.49
N ALA A 267 15.39 -14.43 45.77
CA ALA A 267 16.37 -14.42 46.83
C ALA A 267 17.04 -15.79 47.04
N SER A 268 18.28 -15.75 47.52
CA SER A 268 18.74 -16.56 48.64
C SER A 268 19.87 -15.83 49.36
N THR A 269 19.67 -15.73 50.67
CA THR A 269 20.63 -15.47 51.73
C THR A 269 21.84 -16.40 51.68
N THR A 270 23.04 -15.85 51.75
CA THR A 270 24.08 -16.03 52.80
C THR A 270 25.33 -15.28 52.38
#